data_AF-A0A2E5NFY3-F1
#
_entry.id   AF-A0A2E5NFY3-F1
#
_cell.length_a   1.000
_cell.length_b   1.000
_cell.length_c   1.000
_cell.angle_alpha   90.00
_cell.angle_beta   90.00
_cell.angle_gamma   90.00
#
_symmetry.space_group_name_H-M   'P 1'
#
loop_
_entity.id
_entity.type
_entity.pdbx_description
1 polymer ?
#
loop_
_entity_poly.entity_id
_entity_poly.type
_entity_poly.pdbx_seq_one_letter_code
_entity_poly.pdbx_strand_id
1 'polypeptide(L)'
;MTKWILSFLITTLTTSFVYAEVRPYALEVLIFSRPEPVQSITEVFPATEPEAPQSFDLQVALDSGFNNLVPLPDSGHILRNSALRIRTQLDGQVLFHKRWIHPLTKKQQSNPWFRISGVSGDGLSLIGYLRLSIDRFIEVDTDLRATRSGIRQAPDGTTIDEVYILREFRKMSSKDVHYLDHPAFGVIIAAEPVEPADPQAQPAGAASGSETPPLPQVQ
;
A
#
# COMPACT_ATOMS: atom_id res chain seq x y z
N MET A 1 48.10 56.58 -12.41
CA MET A 1 46.96 55.69 -12.71
C MET A 1 46.99 54.55 -11.70
N THR A 2 46.19 54.64 -10.64
CA THR A 2 46.21 53.71 -9.50
C THR A 2 45.06 52.71 -9.66
N LYS A 3 45.36 51.41 -9.77
CA LYS A 3 44.34 50.35 -9.91
C LYS A 3 44.03 49.76 -8.54
N TRP A 4 42.77 49.86 -8.12
CA TRP A 4 42.24 49.27 -6.89
C TRP A 4 41.65 47.89 -7.24
N ILE A 5 42.16 46.82 -6.61
CA ILE A 5 41.63 45.47 -6.80
C ILE A 5 40.61 45.24 -5.67
N LEU A 6 39.32 45.24 -6.02
CA LEU A 6 38.23 44.89 -5.12
C LEU A 6 38.14 43.36 -5.05
N SER A 7 38.49 42.78 -3.92
CA SER A 7 38.41 41.33 -3.67
C SER A 7 36.97 40.96 -3.35
N PHE A 8 36.32 40.20 -4.23
CA PHE A 8 34.96 39.69 -4.03
C PHE A 8 35.02 38.38 -3.23
N LEU A 9 34.59 38.43 -1.97
CA LEU A 9 34.44 37.25 -1.11
C LEU A 9 33.16 36.50 -1.53
N ILE A 10 33.31 35.34 -2.17
CA ILE A 10 32.18 34.49 -2.56
C ILE A 10 31.82 33.59 -1.37
N THR A 11 30.74 33.93 -0.69
CA THR A 11 30.15 33.11 0.38
C THR A 11 29.39 31.95 -0.25
N THR A 12 29.93 30.74 -0.21
CA THR A 12 29.25 29.53 -0.68
C THR A 12 28.22 29.09 0.37
N LEU A 13 26.94 29.30 0.05
CA LEU A 13 25.81 28.82 0.85
C LEU A 13 25.64 27.32 0.62
N THR A 14 26.01 26.49 1.59
CA THR A 14 25.82 25.04 1.53
C THR A 14 24.39 24.70 1.93
N THR A 15 23.50 24.51 0.94
CA THR A 15 22.18 23.90 1.16
C THR A 15 22.37 22.42 1.50
N SER A 16 22.18 22.08 2.77
CA SER A 16 22.09 20.68 3.19
C SER A 16 20.73 20.13 2.76
N PHE A 17 20.73 19.22 1.78
CA PHE A 17 19.54 18.44 1.42
C PHE A 17 19.30 17.41 2.53
N VAL A 18 18.28 17.64 3.36
CA VAL A 18 17.77 16.58 4.26
C VAL A 18 16.97 15.62 3.40
N TYR A 19 17.58 14.48 3.04
CA TYR A 19 16.82 13.39 2.44
C TYR A 19 15.79 12.90 3.47
N ALA A 20 14.54 12.75 3.03
CA ALA A 20 13.53 12.12 3.85
C ALA A 20 13.97 10.68 4.14
N GLU A 21 14.07 10.33 5.42
CA GLU A 21 14.39 8.97 5.85
C GLU A 21 13.32 8.00 5.32
N VAL A 22 13.71 7.14 4.38
CA VAL A 22 12.86 6.10 3.80
C VAL A 22 13.06 4.81 4.58
N ARG A 23 11.97 4.20 5.03
CA ARG A 23 11.96 2.91 5.73
C ARG A 23 11.08 1.93 4.96
N PRO A 24 11.67 0.99 4.21
CA PRO A 24 10.89 0.05 3.42
C PRO A 24 10.22 -1.01 4.29
N TYR A 25 8.94 -1.28 4.02
CA TYR A 25 8.17 -2.34 4.66
C TYR A 25 7.43 -3.16 3.61
N ALA A 26 7.41 -4.47 3.77
CA ALA A 26 6.52 -5.35 3.02
C ALA A 26 5.13 -5.25 3.65
N LEU A 27 4.26 -4.45 3.04
CA LEU A 27 2.88 -4.23 3.46
C LEU A 27 1.95 -5.21 2.76
N GLU A 28 0.99 -5.72 3.50
CA GLU A 28 -0.07 -6.58 2.98
C GLU A 28 -1.42 -6.11 3.47
N VAL A 29 -2.34 -5.90 2.52
CA VAL A 29 -3.70 -5.48 2.80
C VAL A 29 -4.67 -6.50 2.19
N LEU A 30 -5.56 -6.99 3.05
CA LEU A 30 -6.63 -7.92 2.72
C LEU A 30 -7.96 -7.28 3.11
N ILE A 31 -8.84 -7.07 2.14
CA ILE A 31 -10.20 -6.53 2.33
C ILE A 31 -11.19 -7.58 1.86
N PHE A 32 -12.23 -7.81 2.65
CA PHE A 32 -13.21 -8.86 2.38
C PHE A 32 -14.62 -8.44 2.79
N SER A 33 -15.63 -8.94 2.09
CA SER A 33 -17.04 -8.81 2.46
C SER A 33 -17.41 -9.81 3.56
N ARG A 34 -18.39 -9.43 4.39
CA ARG A 34 -19.04 -10.33 5.36
C ARG A 34 -20.35 -10.87 4.75
N PRO A 35 -20.75 -12.13 5.03
CA PRO A 35 -22.05 -12.65 4.64
C PRO A 35 -23.13 -11.87 5.39
N GLU A 36 -24.05 -11.25 4.64
CA GLU A 36 -25.15 -10.44 5.14
C GLU A 36 -24.73 -9.30 6.11
N PRO A 37 -24.52 -8.07 5.60
CA PRO A 37 -24.39 -6.91 6.47
C PRO A 37 -25.64 -6.83 7.36
N VAL A 38 -25.43 -6.70 8.68
CA VAL A 38 -26.53 -6.67 9.64
C VAL A 38 -27.52 -5.59 9.21
N GLN A 39 -28.72 -5.99 8.76
CA GLN A 39 -29.77 -5.09 8.28
C GLN A 39 -30.27 -4.10 9.36
N SER A 40 -29.75 -4.19 10.58
CA SER A 40 -30.07 -3.33 11.71
C SER A 40 -29.11 -2.15 11.89
N ILE A 41 -28.20 -1.89 10.95
CA ILE A 41 -27.36 -0.70 11.04
C ILE A 41 -28.15 0.47 10.47
N THR A 42 -28.87 1.14 11.36
CA THR A 42 -29.36 2.50 11.16
C THR A 42 -28.17 3.47 11.18
N GLU A 43 -27.15 3.23 10.37
CA GLU A 43 -26.22 4.31 10.03
C GLU A 43 -26.97 5.21 9.05
N VAL A 44 -27.27 6.41 9.53
CA VAL A 44 -27.68 7.52 8.69
C VAL A 44 -26.46 7.86 7.84
N PHE A 45 -26.32 7.22 6.69
CA PHE A 45 -25.31 7.59 5.73
C PHE A 45 -25.54 9.06 5.36
N PRO A 46 -24.50 9.90 5.36
CA PRO A 46 -24.65 11.30 4.97
C PRO A 46 -25.30 11.36 3.59
N ALA A 47 -26.27 12.25 3.40
CA ALA A 47 -26.98 12.42 2.13
C ALA A 47 -26.04 12.74 0.96
N THR A 48 -24.81 13.15 1.27
CA THR A 48 -23.73 13.42 0.33
C THR A 48 -22.57 12.47 0.60
N GLU A 49 -22.25 11.64 -0.38
CA GLU A 49 -21.03 10.86 -0.40
C GLU A 49 -19.84 11.83 -0.30
N PRO A 50 -18.91 11.62 0.63
CA PRO A 50 -17.83 12.57 0.80
C PRO A 50 -16.86 12.56 -0.39
N GLU A 51 -16.21 13.70 -0.65
CA GLU A 51 -15.33 13.84 -1.82
C GLU A 51 -14.16 12.84 -1.77
N ALA A 52 -13.84 12.24 -2.92
CA ALA A 52 -12.71 11.35 -3.07
C ALA A 52 -11.39 12.14 -3.06
N PRO A 53 -10.35 11.67 -2.36
CA PRO A 53 -9.05 12.34 -2.41
C PRO A 53 -8.41 12.20 -3.79
N GLN A 54 -7.61 13.20 -4.18
CA GLN A 54 -6.69 13.07 -5.31
C GLN A 54 -5.76 11.87 -5.05
N SER A 55 -5.76 10.92 -5.97
CA SER A 55 -5.13 9.62 -5.77
C SER A 55 -4.56 9.04 -7.06
N PHE A 56 -3.66 8.07 -6.91
CA PHE A 56 -3.11 7.26 -7.99
C PHE A 56 -3.64 5.85 -7.88
N ASP A 57 -3.92 5.19 -9.00
CA ASP A 57 -4.28 3.77 -8.95
C ASP A 57 -3.11 2.92 -8.42
N LEU A 58 -3.34 2.14 -7.38
CA LEU A 58 -2.30 1.35 -6.73
C LEU A 58 -1.70 0.31 -7.67
N GLN A 59 -2.52 -0.35 -8.49
CA GLN A 59 -2.02 -1.40 -9.38
C GLN A 59 -1.10 -0.78 -10.45
N VAL A 60 -1.51 0.34 -11.04
CA VAL A 60 -0.67 1.10 -11.99
C VAL A 60 0.62 1.59 -11.32
N ALA A 61 0.54 2.06 -10.07
CA ALA A 61 1.72 2.50 -9.32
C ALA A 61 2.70 1.35 -9.03
N LEU A 62 2.18 0.16 -8.70
CA LEU A 62 2.99 -1.05 -8.50
C LEU A 62 3.65 -1.53 -9.80
N ASP A 63 2.88 -1.55 -10.90
CA ASP A 63 3.37 -2.04 -12.20
C ASP A 63 4.46 -1.12 -12.79
N SER A 64 4.38 0.19 -12.51
CA SER A 64 5.37 1.18 -12.94
C SER A 64 6.57 1.34 -12.00
N GLY A 65 6.55 0.70 -10.82
CA GLY A 65 7.56 0.92 -9.79
C GLY A 65 7.56 2.34 -9.22
N PHE A 66 6.41 3.01 -9.23
CA PHE A 66 6.26 4.40 -8.79
C PHE A 66 6.88 4.61 -7.41
N ASN A 67 7.78 5.58 -7.28
CA ASN A 67 8.50 5.87 -6.03
C ASN A 67 9.16 4.64 -5.37
N ASN A 68 9.64 3.66 -6.15
CA ASN A 68 10.22 2.41 -5.66
C ASN A 68 9.22 1.49 -4.92
N LEU A 69 7.94 1.55 -5.28
CA LEU A 69 6.99 0.50 -4.93
C LEU A 69 7.37 -0.80 -5.64
N VAL A 70 7.38 -1.92 -4.91
CA VAL A 70 7.72 -3.23 -5.49
C VAL A 70 6.61 -4.23 -5.21
N PRO A 71 5.86 -4.72 -6.21
CA PRO A 71 4.85 -5.75 -5.99
C PRO A 71 5.53 -7.04 -5.51
N LEU A 72 4.89 -7.73 -4.56
CA LEU A 72 5.31 -9.06 -4.12
C LEU A 72 4.32 -10.11 -4.68
N PRO A 73 4.81 -11.29 -5.10
CA PRO A 73 3.94 -12.32 -5.65
C PRO A 73 3.01 -12.90 -4.57
N ASP A 74 1.90 -13.51 -4.99
CA ASP A 74 0.93 -14.15 -4.09
C ASP A 74 1.56 -15.23 -3.20
N SER A 75 2.62 -15.88 -3.67
CA SER A 75 3.40 -16.83 -2.87
C SER A 75 4.10 -16.20 -1.66
N GLY A 76 4.22 -14.87 -1.63
CA GLY A 76 4.72 -14.08 -0.51
C GLY A 76 3.64 -13.58 0.45
N HIS A 77 2.36 -13.82 0.20
CA HIS A 77 1.27 -13.39 1.07
C HIS A 77 1.34 -14.12 2.43
N ILE A 78 1.46 -13.37 3.52
CA ILE A 78 1.42 -13.89 4.90
C ILE A 78 -0.02 -14.01 5.41
N LEU A 79 -0.96 -13.23 4.85
CA LEU A 79 -2.38 -13.29 5.17
C LEU A 79 -3.14 -14.37 4.37
N ARG A 80 -2.44 -15.26 3.65
CA ARG A 80 -3.07 -16.33 2.84
C ARG A 80 -4.01 -17.22 3.66
N ASN A 81 -3.64 -17.54 4.89
CA ASN A 81 -4.44 -18.39 5.77
C ASN A 81 -5.69 -17.65 6.25
N SER A 82 -5.57 -16.36 6.53
CA SER A 82 -6.72 -15.49 6.84
C SER A 82 -7.68 -15.43 5.66
N ALA A 83 -7.17 -15.18 4.44
CA ALA A 83 -7.97 -15.16 3.22
C ALA A 83 -8.67 -16.51 2.97
N LEU A 84 -7.98 -17.63 3.16
CA LEU A 84 -8.57 -18.97 3.03
C LEU A 84 -9.68 -19.18 4.06
N ARG A 85 -9.44 -18.85 5.33
CA ARG A 85 -10.44 -18.96 6.41
C ARG A 85 -11.68 -18.11 6.11
N ILE A 86 -11.50 -16.87 5.65
CA ILE A 86 -12.61 -15.99 5.27
C ILE A 86 -13.51 -16.66 4.22
N ARG A 87 -12.91 -17.22 3.17
CA ARG A 87 -13.65 -17.87 2.07
C ARG A 87 -14.31 -19.18 2.46
N THR A 88 -13.71 -19.94 3.37
CA THR A 88 -14.10 -21.33 3.64
C THR A 88 -14.88 -21.54 4.94
N GLN A 89 -14.74 -20.64 5.91
CA GLN A 89 -15.32 -20.79 7.25
C GLN A 89 -16.24 -19.62 7.62
N LEU A 90 -15.97 -18.43 7.09
CA LEU A 90 -16.72 -17.22 7.44
C LEU A 90 -17.68 -16.77 6.32
N ASP A 91 -17.81 -17.56 5.26
CA ASP A 91 -18.64 -17.28 4.07
C ASP A 91 -18.44 -15.87 3.50
N GLY A 92 -17.24 -15.32 3.67
CA GLY A 92 -16.86 -14.00 3.20
C GLY A 92 -16.16 -14.07 1.84
N GLN A 93 -16.17 -12.97 1.08
CA GLN A 93 -15.49 -12.91 -0.20
C GLN A 93 -14.36 -11.89 -0.17
N VAL A 94 -13.23 -12.23 -0.78
CA VAL A 94 -12.09 -11.31 -0.86
C VAL A 94 -12.36 -10.25 -1.93
N LEU A 95 -12.38 -8.99 -1.53
CA LEU A 95 -12.55 -7.82 -2.40
C LEU A 95 -11.20 -7.32 -2.92
N PHE A 96 -10.17 -7.37 -2.08
CA PHE A 96 -8.82 -6.91 -2.42
C PHE A 96 -7.80 -7.70 -1.60
N HIS A 97 -6.73 -8.20 -2.22
CA HIS A 97 -5.60 -8.83 -1.50
C HIS A 97 -4.32 -8.57 -2.27
N LYS A 98 -3.45 -7.73 -1.71
CA LYS A 98 -2.14 -7.42 -2.29
C LYS A 98 -1.08 -7.33 -1.23
N ARG A 99 0.14 -7.71 -1.62
CA ARG A 99 1.37 -7.48 -0.86
C ARG A 99 2.40 -6.76 -1.72
N TRP A 100 3.10 -5.78 -1.14
CA TRP A 100 4.13 -5.02 -1.82
C TRP A 100 5.15 -4.43 -0.85
N ILE A 101 6.36 -4.13 -1.32
CA ILE A 101 7.32 -3.30 -0.58
C ILE A 101 6.94 -1.85 -0.79
N HIS A 102 6.65 -1.15 0.31
CA HIS A 102 6.35 0.27 0.33
C HIS A 102 7.52 1.04 0.97
N PRO A 103 8.08 2.05 0.28
CA PRO A 103 9.12 2.91 0.83
C PRO A 103 8.48 3.99 1.70
N LEU A 104 8.18 3.66 2.97
CA LEU A 104 7.49 4.57 3.88
C LEU A 104 8.38 5.74 4.27
N THR A 105 7.81 6.95 4.23
CA THR A 105 8.44 8.20 4.65
C THR A 105 7.68 8.83 5.81
N LYS A 106 8.36 9.71 6.55
CA LYS A 106 7.72 10.63 7.50
C LYS A 106 6.86 11.67 6.75
N LYS A 107 6.01 12.40 7.48
CA LYS A 107 5.11 13.47 6.97
C LYS A 107 3.99 12.93 6.07
N GLN A 108 3.05 12.22 6.68
CA GLN A 108 1.89 11.60 6.03
C GLN A 108 1.17 12.48 5.00
N GLN A 109 0.97 13.77 5.30
CA GLN A 109 0.25 14.69 4.42
C GLN A 109 0.94 14.92 3.07
N SER A 110 2.24 14.66 2.97
CA SER A 110 3.00 14.76 1.72
C SER A 110 2.99 13.46 0.92
N ASN A 111 2.47 12.36 1.49
CA ASN A 111 2.41 11.07 0.82
C ASN A 111 1.11 10.97 -0.01
N PRO A 112 1.17 10.34 -1.19
CA PRO A 112 0.01 10.21 -2.06
C PRO A 112 -1.04 9.26 -1.48
N TRP A 113 -2.29 9.50 -1.85
CA TRP A 113 -3.34 8.49 -1.71
C TRP A 113 -3.26 7.49 -2.86
N PHE A 114 -3.40 6.21 -2.53
CA PHE A 114 -3.51 5.12 -3.48
C PHE A 114 -4.94 4.63 -3.54
N ARG A 115 -5.53 4.71 -4.73
CA ARG A 115 -6.85 4.13 -5.02
C ARG A 115 -6.71 2.63 -5.20
N ILE A 116 -7.59 1.89 -4.55
CA ILE A 116 -7.80 0.45 -4.72
C ILE A 116 -9.24 0.20 -5.13
N SER A 117 -9.48 -0.90 -5.84
CA SER A 117 -10.82 -1.34 -6.17
C SER A 117 -10.93 -2.84 -6.14
N GLY A 118 -12.16 -3.31 -5.94
CA GLY A 118 -12.49 -4.72 -5.83
C GLY A 118 -13.94 -4.98 -6.15
N VAL A 119 -14.28 -6.21 -6.48
CA VAL A 119 -15.67 -6.65 -6.61
C VAL A 119 -15.77 -8.08 -6.14
N SER A 120 -16.79 -8.39 -5.36
CA SER A 120 -17.12 -9.76 -4.95
C SER A 120 -18.12 -10.38 -5.93
N GLY A 121 -18.17 -11.71 -5.96
CA GLY A 121 -19.10 -12.46 -6.81
C GLY A 121 -20.57 -12.24 -6.47
N ASP A 122 -20.90 -11.77 -5.26
CA ASP A 122 -22.24 -11.38 -4.83
C ASP A 122 -22.59 -9.91 -5.12
N GLY A 123 -21.76 -9.21 -5.90
CA GLY A 123 -22.06 -7.86 -6.42
C GLY A 123 -21.73 -6.71 -5.47
N LEU A 124 -20.99 -6.94 -4.39
CA LEU A 124 -20.43 -5.85 -3.57
C LEU A 124 -19.19 -5.30 -4.28
N SER A 125 -19.25 -4.02 -4.68
CA SER A 125 -18.11 -3.30 -5.24
C SER A 125 -17.38 -2.54 -4.14
N LEU A 126 -16.06 -2.40 -4.28
CA LEU A 126 -15.20 -1.65 -3.38
C LEU A 126 -14.46 -0.59 -4.18
N ILE A 127 -14.50 0.65 -3.70
CA ILE A 127 -13.57 1.72 -4.06
C ILE A 127 -12.96 2.21 -2.75
N GLY A 128 -11.63 2.16 -2.66
CA GLY A 128 -10.91 2.54 -1.46
C GLY A 128 -9.74 3.45 -1.74
N TYR A 129 -9.35 4.21 -0.74
CA TYR A 129 -8.17 5.06 -0.75
C TYR A 129 -7.34 4.76 0.48
N LEU A 130 -6.04 4.52 0.26
CA LEU A 130 -5.08 4.24 1.32
C LEU A 130 -3.94 5.26 1.25
N ARG A 131 -3.54 5.81 2.39
CA ARG A 131 -2.32 6.63 2.49
C ARG A 131 -1.49 6.13 3.66
N LEU A 132 -0.21 5.88 3.39
CA LEU A 132 0.70 5.27 4.35
C LEU A 132 1.87 6.19 4.66
N SER A 133 2.30 6.21 5.91
CA SER A 133 3.52 6.89 6.37
C SER A 133 4.15 6.14 7.53
N ILE A 134 5.27 6.64 8.02
CA ILE A 134 5.92 6.08 9.19
C ILE A 134 6.59 7.16 10.04
N ASP A 135 6.32 7.13 11.34
CA ASP A 135 7.09 7.85 12.36
C ASP A 135 7.62 6.87 13.41
N ARG A 136 7.08 6.84 14.63
CA ARG A 136 7.37 5.74 15.58
C ARG A 136 6.65 4.44 15.20
N PHE A 137 5.49 4.58 14.58
CA PHE A 137 4.64 3.50 14.10
C PHE A 137 4.39 3.71 12.62
N ILE A 138 3.97 2.66 11.92
CA ILE A 138 3.40 2.81 10.58
C ILE A 138 2.03 3.45 10.77
N GLU A 139 1.70 4.43 9.94
CA GLU A 139 0.44 5.16 10.02
C GLU A 139 -0.33 4.90 8.73
N VAL A 140 -1.59 4.51 8.87
CA VAL A 140 -2.47 4.18 7.75
C VAL A 140 -3.71 5.04 7.86
N ASP A 141 -3.93 5.88 6.85
CA ASP A 141 -5.24 6.48 6.60
C ASP A 141 -6.01 5.63 5.60
N THR A 142 -7.30 5.44 5.87
CA THR A 142 -8.23 4.70 5.02
C THR A 142 -9.48 5.51 4.75
N ASP A 143 -9.96 5.49 3.50
CA ASP A 143 -11.30 5.90 3.08
C ASP A 143 -11.83 4.80 2.16
N LEU A 144 -12.61 3.87 2.70
CA LEU A 144 -13.12 2.70 1.99
C LEU A 144 -14.63 2.81 1.82
N ARG A 145 -15.10 2.54 0.60
CA ARG A 145 -16.50 2.61 0.21
C ARG A 145 -16.88 1.30 -0.44
N ALA A 146 -17.78 0.56 0.19
CA ALA A 146 -18.32 -0.67 -0.38
C ALA A 146 -19.78 -0.43 -0.80
N THR A 147 -20.09 -0.62 -2.07
CA THR A 147 -21.41 -0.36 -2.63
C THR A 147 -22.06 -1.66 -3.07
N ARG A 148 -23.25 -1.92 -2.57
CA ARG A 148 -24.10 -3.05 -2.95
C ARG A 148 -25.30 -2.53 -3.73
N SER A 149 -25.35 -2.81 -5.02
CA SER A 149 -26.45 -2.37 -5.87
C SER A 149 -27.64 -3.34 -5.79
N GLY A 150 -28.86 -2.83 -5.97
CA GLY A 150 -30.02 -3.72 -6.20
C GLY A 150 -30.72 -4.29 -4.98
N ILE A 151 -30.36 -3.89 -3.76
CA ILE A 151 -30.87 -4.54 -2.52
C ILE A 151 -32.23 -4.01 -2.09
N ARG A 152 -32.45 -2.70 -2.23
CA ARG A 152 -33.71 -2.05 -1.87
C ARG A 152 -34.36 -1.42 -3.09
N GLN A 153 -35.68 -1.52 -3.17
CA GLN A 153 -36.49 -0.74 -4.10
C GLN A 153 -37.31 0.25 -3.31
N ALA A 154 -37.29 1.52 -3.71
CA ALA A 154 -38.22 2.50 -3.18
C ALA A 154 -39.65 2.21 -3.67
N PRO A 155 -40.68 2.77 -3.00
CA PRO A 155 -42.08 2.60 -3.41
C PRO A 155 -42.38 3.02 -4.86
N ASP A 156 -41.54 3.85 -5.45
CA ASP A 156 -41.63 4.30 -6.85
C ASP A 156 -40.92 3.36 -7.85
N GLY A 157 -40.35 2.24 -7.38
CA GLY A 157 -39.61 1.27 -8.18
C GLY A 157 -38.15 1.63 -8.44
N THR A 158 -37.64 2.74 -7.91
CA THR A 158 -36.22 3.08 -8.02
C THR A 158 -35.37 2.13 -7.19
N THR A 159 -34.27 1.65 -7.77
CA THR A 159 -33.30 0.83 -7.04
C THR A 159 -32.42 1.74 -6.19
N ILE A 160 -32.28 1.40 -4.92
CA ILE A 160 -31.45 2.11 -3.96
C ILE A 160 -30.23 1.24 -3.65
N ASP A 161 -29.07 1.78 -3.94
CA ASP A 161 -27.79 1.18 -3.60
C ASP A 161 -27.48 1.40 -2.12
N GLU A 162 -26.90 0.38 -1.48
CA GLU A 162 -26.39 0.52 -0.11
C GLU A 162 -24.89 0.83 -0.17
N VAL A 163 -24.50 1.95 0.42
CA VAL A 163 -23.10 2.37 0.49
C VAL A 163 -22.62 2.27 1.92
N TYR A 164 -21.58 1.47 2.15
CA TYR A 164 -20.91 1.30 3.43
C TYR A 164 -19.59 2.07 3.43
N ILE A 165 -19.32 2.88 4.46
CA ILE A 165 -18.15 3.76 4.50
C ILE A 165 -17.32 3.45 5.75
N LEU A 166 -16.02 3.20 5.55
CA LEU A 166 -15.03 3.14 6.63
C LEU A 166 -13.97 4.20 6.41
N ARG A 167 -13.91 5.17 7.33
CA ARG A 167 -12.86 6.19 7.37
C ARG A 167 -12.13 6.11 8.69
N GLU A 168 -10.90 5.61 8.65
CA GLU A 168 -10.12 5.39 9.86
C GLU A 168 -8.66 5.76 9.65
N PHE A 169 -8.10 6.45 10.65
CA PHE A 169 -6.65 6.59 10.83
C PHE A 169 -6.19 5.61 11.90
N ARG A 170 -5.16 4.82 11.60
CA ARG A 170 -4.58 3.87 12.55
C ARG A 170 -3.07 3.94 12.59
N LYS A 171 -2.52 3.81 13.80
CA LYS A 171 -1.09 3.53 14.04
C LYS A 171 -0.91 2.03 14.24
N MET A 172 -0.03 1.42 13.46
CA MET A 172 0.23 -0.01 13.47
C MET A 172 1.69 -0.33 13.81
N SER A 173 1.84 -1.38 14.63
CA SER A 173 3.11 -2.06 14.90
C SER A 173 3.35 -3.10 13.79
N SER A 174 4.60 -3.24 13.33
CA SER A 174 5.00 -4.26 12.36
C SER A 174 5.07 -5.68 12.93
N LYS A 175 4.90 -5.84 14.24
CA LYS A 175 4.91 -7.17 14.89
C LYS A 175 3.53 -7.82 14.90
N ASP A 176 2.50 -7.05 14.60
CA ASP A 176 1.10 -7.45 14.80
C ASP A 176 0.31 -7.33 13.50
N VAL A 177 -0.75 -8.14 13.40
CA VAL A 177 -1.76 -7.99 12.37
C VAL A 177 -2.86 -7.08 12.90
N HIS A 178 -3.25 -6.08 12.10
CA HIS A 178 -4.23 -5.06 12.49
C HIS A 178 -5.55 -5.30 11.76
N TYR A 179 -6.65 -5.17 12.50
CA TYR A 179 -8.00 -5.31 11.98
C TYR A 179 -8.74 -3.96 12.06
N LEU A 180 -9.28 -3.50 10.93
CA LEU A 180 -10.26 -2.42 10.87
C LEU A 180 -11.61 -3.06 10.61
N ASP A 181 -12.54 -2.87 11.53
CA ASP A 181 -13.85 -3.52 11.45
C ASP A 181 -14.89 -2.61 10.82
N HIS A 182 -15.63 -3.15 9.87
CA HIS A 182 -16.88 -2.60 9.42
C HIS A 182 -17.93 -3.73 9.41
N PRO A 183 -19.20 -3.46 9.75
CA PRO A 183 -20.19 -4.54 9.80
C PRO A 183 -20.46 -5.23 8.45
N ALA A 184 -20.27 -4.52 7.34
CA ALA A 184 -20.42 -5.06 5.98
C ALA A 184 -19.14 -5.70 5.39
N PHE A 185 -17.95 -5.30 5.85
CA PHE A 185 -16.68 -5.74 5.31
C PHE A 185 -15.56 -5.61 6.36
N GLY A 186 -14.49 -6.38 6.23
CA GLY A 186 -13.34 -6.29 7.12
C GLY A 186 -12.07 -5.93 6.39
N VAL A 187 -11.13 -5.30 7.10
CA VAL A 187 -9.78 -5.01 6.61
C VAL A 187 -8.76 -5.64 7.55
N ILE A 188 -7.85 -6.43 6.99
CA ILE A 188 -6.69 -6.99 7.70
C ILE A 188 -5.44 -6.40 7.07
N ILE A 189 -4.59 -5.80 7.90
CA ILE A 189 -3.34 -5.16 7.49
C ILE A 189 -2.18 -5.78 8.26
N ALA A 190 -1.11 -6.12 7.55
CA ALA A 190 0.14 -6.56 8.16
C ALA A 190 1.33 -5.85 7.49
N ALA A 191 2.43 -5.71 8.22
CA ALA A 191 3.66 -5.13 7.70
C ALA A 191 4.87 -5.84 8.26
N GLU A 192 5.85 -6.17 7.42
CA GLU A 192 7.14 -6.69 7.85
C GLU A 192 8.26 -5.73 7.44
N PRO A 193 9.22 -5.42 8.33
CA PRO A 193 10.35 -4.58 7.95
C PRO A 193 11.15 -5.27 6.85
N VAL A 194 11.55 -4.51 5.83
CA VAL A 194 12.48 -4.98 4.80
C VAL A 194 13.85 -4.45 5.16
N GLU A 195 14.83 -5.35 5.28
CA GLU A 195 16.21 -4.91 5.43
C GLU A 195 16.61 -4.13 4.18
N PRO A 196 17.13 -2.89 4.32
CA PRO A 196 17.65 -2.17 3.18
C PRO A 196 18.76 -3.03 2.57
N ALA A 197 18.62 -3.41 1.30
CA ALA A 197 19.68 -4.11 0.59
C ALA A 197 20.95 -3.25 0.67
N ASP A 198 22.00 -3.78 1.29
CA ASP A 198 23.28 -3.07 1.38
C ASP A 198 23.78 -2.80 -0.05
N PRO A 199 23.90 -1.54 -0.48
CA PRO A 199 24.36 -1.21 -1.83
C PRO A 199 25.78 -1.74 -2.14
N GLN A 200 26.52 -2.22 -1.13
CA GLN A 200 27.89 -2.72 -1.25
C GLN A 200 27.99 -4.25 -1.44
N ALA A 201 26.88 -5.00 -1.42
CA ALA A 201 26.90 -6.44 -1.67
C ALA A 201 27.04 -6.76 -3.16
N GLN A 202 28.18 -6.35 -3.76
CA GLN A 202 28.67 -6.88 -5.03
C GLN A 202 28.85 -8.41 -4.85
N PRO A 203 28.42 -9.27 -5.79
CA PRO A 203 28.72 -10.69 -5.69
C PRO A 203 30.25 -10.90 -5.75
N ALA A 204 30.85 -11.11 -4.59
CA ALA A 204 32.21 -11.60 -4.44
C ALA A 204 32.24 -13.06 -4.89
N GLY A 205 32.23 -13.29 -6.21
CA GLY A 205 32.15 -14.65 -6.74
C GLY A 205 32.35 -14.81 -8.24
N ALA A 206 32.86 -13.80 -8.96
CA ALA A 206 33.10 -13.90 -10.40
C ALA A 206 34.44 -13.29 -10.82
N ALA A 207 35.53 -13.69 -10.17
CA ALA A 207 36.89 -13.49 -10.68
C ALA A 207 37.91 -14.38 -9.95
N SER A 208 37.79 -15.70 -10.06
CA SER A 208 38.94 -16.58 -9.85
C SER A 208 38.71 -17.91 -10.56
N GLY A 209 39.52 -18.18 -11.58
CA GLY A 209 39.52 -19.47 -12.29
C GLY A 209 39.48 -19.40 -13.81
N SER A 210 40.25 -18.53 -14.46
CA SER A 210 40.73 -18.80 -15.82
C SER A 210 42.16 -19.33 -15.75
N GLU A 211 42.28 -20.58 -15.31
CA GLU A 211 43.52 -21.35 -15.42
C GLU A 211 43.53 -22.00 -16.81
N THR A 212 44.37 -21.47 -17.69
CA THR A 212 44.60 -21.96 -19.06
C THR A 212 45.23 -23.36 -19.02
N PRO A 213 44.68 -24.39 -19.67
CA PRO A 213 45.37 -25.67 -19.81
C PRO A 213 46.56 -25.54 -20.78
N PRO A 214 47.70 -26.21 -20.55
CA PRO A 214 48.82 -26.15 -21.48
C PRO A 214 48.52 -26.97 -22.75
N LEU A 215 48.99 -26.45 -23.89
CA LEU A 215 48.92 -27.11 -25.20
C LEU A 215 49.81 -28.38 -25.22
N PRO A 216 49.36 -29.48 -25.83
CA PRO A 216 50.20 -30.67 -26.00
C PRO A 216 51.31 -30.40 -27.03
N GLN A 217 52.56 -30.69 -26.65
CA GLN A 217 53.67 -30.78 -27.60
C GLN A 217 53.56 -32.09 -28.39
N VAL A 218 53.50 -31.97 -29.71
CA VAL A 218 53.61 -33.09 -30.65
C VAL A 218 55.08 -33.24 -31.02
N GLN A 219 55.64 -34.43 -30.77
CA GLN A 219 56.88 -34.91 -31.40
C GLN A 219 56.56 -35.61 -32.71
#